data_AF-A0A940YM82-F1
#
_entry.id   AF-A0A940YM82-F1
#
_cell.length_a   1.000
_cell.length_b   1.000
_cell.length_c   1.000
_cell.angle_alpha   90.00
_cell.angle_beta   90.00
_cell.angle_gamma   90.00
#
_symmetry.space_group_name_H-M   'P 1'
#
loop_
_entity.id
_entity.type
_entity.pdbx_description
1 polymer ?
#
loop_
_entity_poly.entity_id
_entity_poly.type
_entity_poly.pdbx_seq_one_letter_code
_entity_poly.pdbx_strand_id
1 'polypeptide(L)'
;MTRKLILSSLCLAATLAAFPAVTQAKGADLAAWLKAQDPDNDGTLDMAEIKKAAEAKFDRLEKDKDGTLDRKEVHGLGISKADFAKADPDKDGTLDKAEYLTIVEARFKAANPDNDGTVDLKELQSPAGRALLKLIR
;
A
#
# COMPACT_ATOMS: atom_id res chain seq x y z
N MET A 1 -13.87 -59.54 49.16
CA MET A 1 -13.18 -59.54 47.85
C MET A 1 -13.49 -58.22 47.17
N THR A 2 -12.62 -57.32 46.73
CA THR A 2 -11.16 -57.13 46.79
C THR A 2 -10.99 -55.65 46.40
N ARG A 3 -10.23 -54.88 47.19
CA ARG A 3 -9.91 -53.46 46.95
C ARG A 3 -9.21 -53.27 45.59
N LYS A 4 -9.42 -52.10 44.95
CA LYS A 4 -8.34 -51.32 44.32
C LYS A 4 -8.67 -49.82 44.36
N LEU A 5 -7.78 -49.08 45.02
CA LEU A 5 -7.58 -47.63 44.94
C LEU A 5 -7.09 -47.25 43.53
N ILE A 6 -7.25 -45.98 43.12
CA ILE A 6 -6.15 -45.05 42.73
C ILE A 6 -6.75 -43.63 42.55
N LEU A 7 -6.03 -42.69 43.16
CA LEU A 7 -6.14 -41.23 43.15
C LEU A 7 -5.63 -40.62 41.82
N SER A 8 -5.87 -39.32 41.65
CA SER A 8 -5.04 -38.30 40.94
C SER A 8 -5.39 -37.91 39.50
N SER A 9 -5.60 -36.60 39.31
CA SER A 9 -4.99 -35.69 38.28
C SER A 9 -6.05 -34.72 37.75
N LEU A 10 -6.16 -33.46 38.21
CA LEU A 10 -5.25 -32.31 38.04
C LEU A 10 -5.36 -31.66 36.65
N CYS A 11 -6.00 -30.48 36.61
CA CYS A 11 -5.90 -29.38 35.63
C CYS A 11 -6.27 -29.71 34.15
N LEU A 12 -6.81 -28.81 33.34
CA LEU A 12 -6.34 -27.45 33.10
C LEU A 12 -7.39 -26.64 32.30
N ALA A 13 -7.53 -25.39 32.74
CA ALA A 13 -8.17 -24.22 32.14
C ALA A 13 -8.62 -24.29 30.67
N ALA A 14 -9.90 -23.98 30.46
CA ALA A 14 -10.40 -23.41 29.21
C ALA A 14 -9.71 -22.06 28.97
N THR A 15 -8.67 -22.06 28.15
CA THR A 15 -8.09 -20.82 27.61
C THR A 15 -8.81 -20.50 26.30
N LEU A 16 -9.81 -19.62 26.39
CA LEU A 16 -10.25 -18.85 25.23
C LEU A 16 -9.06 -17.97 24.82
N ALA A 17 -8.29 -18.43 23.85
CA ALA A 17 -7.27 -17.63 23.20
C ALA A 17 -7.95 -16.40 22.58
N ALA A 18 -7.79 -15.25 23.23
CA ALA A 18 -8.10 -13.97 22.63
C ALA A 18 -7.13 -13.76 21.45
N PHE A 19 -7.64 -13.93 20.23
CA PHE A 19 -6.90 -13.55 19.03
C PHE A 19 -6.62 -12.04 19.09
N PRO A 20 -5.42 -11.58 18.70
CA PRO A 20 -5.10 -10.16 18.70
C PRO A 20 -5.95 -9.46 17.63
N ALA A 21 -6.93 -8.67 18.04
CA ALA A 21 -7.77 -7.82 17.19
C ALA A 21 -6.99 -6.67 16.48
N VAL A 22 -5.65 -6.70 16.50
CA VAL A 22 -4.79 -5.61 16.02
C VAL A 22 -4.47 -5.73 14.51
N THR A 23 -4.65 -6.90 13.90
CA THR A 23 -4.45 -7.05 12.44
C THR A 23 -5.62 -6.53 11.59
N GLN A 24 -6.80 -6.34 12.17
CA GLN A 24 -8.01 -5.96 11.42
C GLN A 24 -8.08 -4.46 11.12
N ALA A 25 -7.50 -3.61 11.98
CA ALA A 25 -7.60 -2.15 11.84
C ALA A 25 -6.88 -1.59 10.60
N LYS A 26 -5.68 -2.11 10.26
CA LYS A 26 -4.91 -1.62 9.10
C LYS A 26 -5.51 -2.08 7.77
N GLY A 27 -6.14 -3.26 7.74
CA GLY A 27 -6.88 -3.75 6.57
C GLY A 27 -8.16 -2.95 6.31
N ALA A 28 -8.90 -2.64 7.38
CA ALA A 28 -10.13 -1.83 7.30
C ALA A 28 -9.87 -0.40 6.80
N ASP A 29 -8.79 0.23 7.27
CA ASP A 29 -8.36 1.56 6.83
C ASP A 29 -7.97 1.58 5.34
N LEU A 30 -7.27 0.55 4.85
CA LEU A 30 -6.93 0.43 3.43
C LEU A 30 -8.17 0.19 2.57
N ALA A 31 -9.10 -0.66 3.00
CA ALA A 31 -10.35 -0.90 2.28
C ALA A 31 -11.22 0.36 2.18
N ALA A 32 -11.29 1.15 3.27
CA ALA A 32 -12.00 2.43 3.26
C ALA A 32 -11.33 3.45 2.32
N TRP A 33 -9.98 3.47 2.29
CA TRP A 33 -9.24 4.31 1.36
C TRP A 33 -9.46 3.89 -0.10
N LEU A 34 -9.39 2.59 -0.43
CA LEU A 34 -9.67 2.07 -1.78
C LEU A 34 -11.05 2.51 -2.23
N LYS A 35 -12.08 2.29 -1.40
CA LYS A 35 -13.45 2.70 -1.70
C LYS A 35 -13.60 4.21 -1.94
N ALA A 36 -12.77 5.03 -1.30
CA ALA A 36 -12.78 6.48 -1.52
C ALA A 36 -12.09 6.89 -2.84
N GLN A 37 -11.28 6.01 -3.43
CA GLN A 37 -10.57 6.22 -4.70
C GLN A 37 -11.18 5.47 -5.88
N ASP A 38 -12.17 4.61 -5.63
CA ASP A 38 -12.93 3.76 -6.56
C ASP A 38 -14.32 4.39 -6.84
N PRO A 39 -14.42 5.41 -7.72
CA PRO A 39 -15.68 6.06 -8.09
C PRO A 39 -16.66 5.17 -8.85
N ASP A 40 -16.18 4.18 -9.62
CA ASP A 40 -17.07 3.30 -10.38
C ASP A 40 -17.60 2.11 -9.55
N ASN A 41 -17.04 1.91 -8.36
CA ASN A 41 -17.42 0.92 -7.35
C ASN A 41 -17.26 -0.52 -7.85
N ASP A 42 -16.27 -0.78 -8.69
CA ASP A 42 -15.96 -2.14 -9.13
C ASP A 42 -15.12 -2.94 -8.11
N GLY A 43 -14.63 -2.28 -7.06
CA GLY A 43 -13.86 -2.87 -5.96
C GLY A 43 -12.35 -2.93 -6.21
N THR A 44 -11.88 -2.32 -7.30
CA THR A 44 -10.48 -2.25 -7.70
C THR A 44 -10.06 -0.81 -7.96
N LEU A 45 -8.81 -0.59 -8.39
CA LEU A 45 -8.36 0.70 -8.89
C LEU A 45 -7.72 0.55 -10.26
N ASP A 46 -8.26 1.22 -11.26
CA ASP A 46 -7.69 1.27 -12.59
C ASP A 46 -6.54 2.30 -12.70
N MET A 47 -5.89 2.35 -13.87
CA MET A 47 -4.81 3.31 -14.08
C MET A 47 -5.26 4.78 -13.98
N ALA A 48 -6.49 5.11 -14.39
CA ALA A 48 -6.98 6.49 -14.37
C ALA A 48 -7.23 6.97 -12.93
N GLU A 49 -7.80 6.10 -12.09
CA GLU A 49 -8.04 6.34 -10.67
C GLU A 49 -6.72 6.45 -9.90
N ILE A 50 -5.77 5.57 -10.20
CA ILE A 50 -4.41 5.63 -9.64
C ILE A 50 -3.69 6.92 -10.05
N LYS A 51 -3.82 7.37 -11.31
CA LYS A 51 -3.26 8.65 -11.76
C LYS A 51 -3.85 9.83 -11.00
N LYS A 52 -5.17 9.85 -10.82
CA LYS A 52 -5.85 10.91 -10.05
C LYS A 52 -5.37 10.95 -8.59
N ALA A 53 -5.23 9.79 -7.95
CA ALA A 53 -4.69 9.69 -6.59
C ALA A 53 -3.21 10.14 -6.53
N ALA A 54 -2.41 9.78 -7.54
CA ALA A 54 -1.02 10.22 -7.68
C ALA A 54 -0.87 11.72 -7.87
N GLU A 55 -1.69 12.35 -8.71
CA GLU A 55 -1.69 13.80 -8.90
C GLU A 55 -2.03 14.52 -7.59
N ALA A 56 -3.05 14.04 -6.87
CA ALA A 56 -3.38 14.58 -5.56
C ALA A 56 -2.25 14.36 -4.53
N LYS A 57 -1.45 13.29 -4.66
CA LYS A 57 -0.28 13.06 -3.83
C LYS A 57 0.86 14.00 -4.21
N PHE A 58 1.11 14.20 -5.50
CA PHE A 58 2.10 15.13 -6.03
C PHE A 58 1.85 16.53 -5.45
N ASP A 59 0.63 17.04 -5.58
CA ASP A 59 0.25 18.37 -5.09
C ASP A 59 0.39 18.51 -3.55
N ARG A 60 0.39 17.40 -2.79
CA ARG A 60 0.66 17.40 -1.33
C ARG A 60 2.15 17.38 -0.99
N LEU A 61 2.98 16.84 -1.88
CA LEU A 61 4.42 16.71 -1.69
C LEU A 61 5.15 17.99 -2.10
N GLU A 62 4.65 18.63 -3.15
CA GLU A 62 5.13 19.87 -3.75
C GLU A 62 4.83 21.04 -2.79
N LYS A 63 5.83 21.45 -2.01
CA LYS A 63 5.66 22.41 -0.91
C LYS A 63 6.11 23.82 -1.26
N ASP A 64 7.08 23.96 -2.14
CA ASP A 64 7.72 25.24 -2.45
C ASP A 64 7.12 25.97 -3.66
N LYS A 65 6.16 25.33 -4.32
CA LYS A 65 5.34 25.79 -5.45
C LYS A 65 6.11 26.00 -6.73
N ASP A 66 7.13 25.19 -6.97
CA ASP A 66 7.94 25.27 -8.18
C ASP A 66 7.42 24.40 -9.35
N GLY A 67 6.44 23.53 -9.08
CA GLY A 67 5.78 22.67 -10.06
C GLY A 67 6.46 21.31 -10.27
N THR A 68 7.48 20.98 -9.49
CA THR A 68 8.26 19.75 -9.57
C THR A 68 8.49 19.13 -8.18
N LEU A 69 9.00 17.89 -8.11
CA LEU A 69 9.36 17.26 -6.84
C LEU A 69 10.85 17.00 -6.75
N ASP A 70 11.49 17.63 -5.78
CA ASP A 70 12.90 17.40 -5.50
C ASP A 70 13.14 16.12 -4.67
N ARG A 71 14.42 15.78 -4.48
CA ARG A 71 14.85 14.59 -3.70
C ARG A 71 14.42 14.60 -2.24
N LYS A 72 14.21 15.77 -1.65
CA LYS A 72 13.76 15.94 -0.26
C LYS A 72 12.25 15.79 -0.16
N GLU A 73 11.51 16.26 -1.16
CA GLU A 73 10.05 16.16 -1.20
C GLU A 73 9.59 14.73 -1.43
N VAL A 74 10.28 13.97 -2.29
CA VAL A 74 10.01 12.53 -2.46
C VAL A 74 10.65 11.65 -1.38
N HIS A 75 11.25 12.24 -0.35
CA HIS A 75 11.88 11.48 0.72
C HIS A 75 10.84 10.61 1.45
N GLY A 76 11.19 9.35 1.73
CA GLY A 76 10.30 8.40 2.42
C GLY A 76 9.32 7.66 1.51
N LEU A 77 9.17 8.05 0.25
CA LEU A 77 8.32 7.34 -0.72
C LEU A 77 8.91 6.00 -1.17
N GLY A 78 10.19 5.74 -0.88
CA GLY A 78 10.89 4.53 -1.33
C GLY A 78 11.33 4.59 -2.79
N ILE A 79 11.42 5.79 -3.37
CA ILE A 79 12.01 6.02 -4.69
C ILE A 79 13.54 5.98 -4.55
N SER A 80 14.18 5.01 -5.20
CA SER A 80 15.64 4.88 -5.18
C SER A 80 16.29 5.99 -6.01
N LYS A 81 17.59 6.25 -5.81
CA LYS A 81 18.33 7.20 -6.67
C LYS A 81 18.32 6.78 -8.15
N ALA A 82 18.34 5.48 -8.41
CA ALA A 82 18.28 4.94 -9.76
C ALA A 82 16.88 5.12 -10.39
N ASP A 83 15.82 4.86 -9.62
CA ASP A 83 14.45 5.06 -10.10
C ASP A 83 14.18 6.54 -10.38
N PHE A 84 14.64 7.44 -9.50
CA PHE A 84 14.53 8.89 -9.69
C PHE A 84 15.24 9.33 -10.98
N ALA A 85 16.51 8.99 -11.14
CA ALA A 85 17.28 9.36 -12.33
C ALA A 85 16.77 8.71 -13.64
N LYS A 86 15.98 7.64 -13.54
CA LYS A 86 15.31 7.03 -14.68
C LYS A 86 14.03 7.78 -15.06
N ALA A 87 13.35 8.36 -14.07
CA ALA A 87 12.14 9.13 -14.23
C ALA A 87 12.41 10.60 -14.61
N ASP A 88 13.65 11.08 -14.43
CA ASP A 88 14.17 12.42 -14.76
C ASP A 88 15.02 12.37 -16.07
N PRO A 89 14.38 12.31 -17.25
CA PRO A 89 15.06 12.27 -18.54
C PRO A 89 15.74 13.58 -18.95
N ASP A 90 15.21 14.72 -18.54
CA ASP A 90 15.77 16.04 -18.89
C ASP A 90 16.94 16.45 -17.97
N LYS A 91 17.08 15.77 -16.83
CA LYS A 91 18.17 15.87 -15.86
C LYS A 91 18.22 17.23 -15.18
N ASP A 92 17.07 17.85 -14.97
CA ASP A 92 16.97 19.07 -14.18
C ASP A 92 17.10 18.81 -12.66
N GLY A 93 16.99 17.54 -12.26
CA GLY A 93 17.20 17.07 -10.89
C GLY A 93 15.92 17.08 -10.03
N THR A 94 14.77 17.37 -10.63
CA THR A 94 13.44 17.24 -10.01
C THR A 94 12.60 16.25 -10.80
N LEU A 95 11.32 16.10 -10.44
CA LEU A 95 10.35 15.32 -11.20
C LEU A 95 9.11 16.17 -11.41
N ASP A 96 8.80 16.48 -12.66
CA ASP A 96 7.50 17.05 -12.98
C ASP A 96 6.36 16.03 -12.78
N LYS A 97 5.12 16.47 -12.99
CA LYS A 97 3.95 15.61 -12.81
C LYS A 97 3.96 14.42 -13.77
N ALA A 98 4.37 14.59 -15.02
CA ALA A 98 4.41 13.51 -16.00
C ALA A 98 5.50 12.48 -15.64
N GLU A 99 6.66 12.96 -15.24
CA GLU A 99 7.81 12.17 -14.78
C GLU A 99 7.48 11.37 -13.52
N TYR A 100 6.82 12.00 -12.55
CA TYR A 100 6.31 11.32 -11.36
C TYR A 100 5.35 10.18 -11.72
N LEU A 101 4.43 10.43 -12.66
CA LEU A 101 3.47 9.42 -13.13
C LEU A 101 4.16 8.22 -13.78
N THR A 102 5.34 8.36 -14.39
CA THR A 102 6.10 7.21 -14.92
C THR A 102 6.48 6.22 -13.82
N ILE A 103 6.81 6.71 -12.62
CA ILE A 103 7.14 5.86 -11.47
C ILE A 103 5.86 5.17 -10.96
N VAL A 104 4.75 5.92 -10.90
CA VAL A 104 3.45 5.39 -10.49
C VAL A 104 3.01 4.26 -11.42
N GLU A 105 3.10 4.45 -12.73
CA GLU A 105 2.77 3.43 -13.73
C GLU A 105 3.63 2.17 -13.57
N ALA A 106 4.93 2.34 -13.27
CA ALA A 106 5.82 1.20 -13.01
C ALA A 106 5.43 0.45 -11.72
N ARG A 107 5.02 1.16 -10.66
CA ARG A 107 4.55 0.54 -9.41
C ARG A 107 3.19 -0.12 -9.58
N PHE A 108 2.30 0.44 -10.40
CA PHE A 108 1.02 -0.15 -10.75
C PHE A 108 1.21 -1.51 -11.41
N LYS A 109 2.03 -1.57 -12.48
CA LYS A 109 2.34 -2.83 -13.17
C LYS A 109 2.95 -3.88 -12.25
N ALA A 110 3.78 -3.44 -11.28
CA ALA A 110 4.34 -4.37 -10.29
C ALA A 110 3.31 -4.83 -9.25
N ALA A 111 2.31 -4.00 -8.95
CA ALA A 111 1.24 -4.30 -8.01
C ALA A 111 0.13 -5.17 -8.61
N ASN A 112 -0.02 -5.19 -9.94
CA ASN A 112 -0.95 -6.05 -10.70
C ASN A 112 -0.20 -7.23 -11.35
N PRO A 113 0.07 -8.34 -10.62
CA PRO A 113 0.70 -9.53 -11.18
C PRO A 113 -0.20 -10.37 -12.11
N ASP A 114 -1.53 -10.29 -11.99
CA ASP A 114 -2.43 -11.09 -12.84
C ASP A 114 -2.76 -10.41 -14.18
N ASN A 115 -2.37 -9.14 -14.32
CA ASN A 115 -2.49 -8.27 -15.48
C ASN A 115 -3.93 -8.08 -15.97
N ASP A 116 -4.89 -8.03 -15.04
CA ASP A 116 -6.29 -7.80 -15.36
C ASP A 116 -6.65 -6.33 -15.69
N GLY A 117 -5.68 -5.40 -15.53
CA GLY A 117 -5.85 -3.97 -15.80
C GLY A 117 -6.21 -3.13 -14.57
N THR A 118 -6.37 -3.73 -13.39
CA THR A 118 -6.78 -3.06 -12.15
C THR A 118 -5.87 -3.44 -10.98
N VAL A 119 -6.05 -2.85 -9.80
CA VAL A 119 -5.37 -3.29 -8.57
C VAL A 119 -6.40 -3.45 -7.46
N ASP A 120 -6.59 -4.67 -6.99
CA ASP A 120 -7.54 -4.98 -5.92
C ASP A 120 -6.96 -4.76 -4.50
N LEU A 121 -7.80 -4.93 -3.48
CA LEU A 121 -7.38 -4.77 -2.08
C LEU A 121 -6.24 -5.73 -1.67
N LYS A 122 -6.24 -6.96 -2.16
CA LYS A 122 -5.24 -7.98 -1.83
C LYS A 122 -3.91 -7.64 -2.47
N GLU A 123 -3.94 -7.17 -3.70
CA GLU A 123 -2.79 -6.68 -4.44
C GLU A 123 -2.20 -5.43 -3.79
N LEU A 124 -3.01 -4.48 -3.33
CA LEU A 124 -2.55 -3.34 -2.53
C LEU A 124 -1.87 -3.74 -1.22
N GLN A 125 -2.26 -4.87 -0.62
CA GLN A 125 -1.63 -5.39 0.61
C GLN A 125 -0.26 -6.05 0.37
N SER A 126 0.03 -6.44 -0.87
CA SER A 126 1.30 -7.04 -1.27
C SER A 126 2.48 -6.07 -1.08
N PRO A 127 3.74 -6.54 -1.06
CA PRO A 127 4.89 -5.65 -1.02
C PRO A 127 4.92 -4.62 -2.17
N ALA A 128 4.50 -5.02 -3.37
CA ALA A 128 4.44 -4.13 -4.53
C ALA A 128 3.30 -3.11 -4.41
N GLY A 129 2.11 -3.55 -3.99
CA GLY A 129 0.98 -2.67 -3.70
C GLY A 129 1.29 -1.65 -2.59
N ARG A 130 1.99 -2.05 -1.54
CA ARG A 130 2.47 -1.12 -0.50
C ARG A 130 3.49 -0.10 -1.02
N ALA A 131 4.27 -0.45 -2.03
CA ALA A 131 5.16 0.50 -2.69
C ALA A 131 4.36 1.50 -3.56
N LEU A 132 3.34 1.02 -4.28
CA LEU A 132 2.41 1.87 -5.02
C LEU A 132 1.67 2.83 -4.09
N LEU A 133 1.13 2.35 -2.97
CA LEU A 133 0.40 3.15 -1.99
C LEU A 133 1.18 4.38 -1.50
N LYS A 134 2.51 4.28 -1.35
CA LYS A 134 3.33 5.44 -0.94
C LYS A 134 3.26 6.59 -1.93
N LEU A 135 3.02 6.29 -3.21
CA LEU A 135 2.96 7.28 -4.29
C LEU A 135 1.56 7.86 -4.51
N ILE A 136 0.53 7.33 -3.86
CA ILE A 136 -0.85 7.73 -4.13
C ILE A 136 -1.66 8.06 -2.86
N ARG A 137 -1.18 7.63 -1.69
CA ARG A 137 -1.78 7.90 -0.38
C ARG A 137 -0.91 8.83 0.44
#